data_AF-A0A7C1K839-F1
#
_entry.id   AF-A0A7C1K839-F1
#
_cell.length_a   1.000
_cell.length_b   1.000
_cell.length_c   1.000
_cell.angle_alpha   90.00
_cell.angle_beta   90.00
_cell.angle_gamma   90.00
#
_symmetry.space_group_name_H-M   'P 1'
#
loop_
_entity.id
_entity.type
_entity.pdbx_description
1 polymer ?
#
loop_
_entity_poly.entity_id
_entity_poly.type
_entity_poly.pdbx_seq_one_letter_code
_entity_poly.pdbx_strand_id
1 'polypeptide(L)' 'MSKVVVYTKTGCPYCRRTVEEFRAQGISFEEINVSIDAEARRFVKEKYGADRVPVVVRDGEVVQIGDKNGMG' A
#
# COMPACT_ATOMS: atom_id res chain seq x y z
N MET A 1 13.78 -7.02 11.92
CA MET A 1 12.31 -7.21 11.72
C MET A 1 11.96 -6.53 10.41
N SER A 2 11.35 -7.24 9.46
CA SER A 2 10.95 -6.62 8.19
C SER A 2 9.87 -5.59 8.44
N LYS A 3 10.13 -4.31 8.14
CA LYS A 3 9.08 -3.27 8.22
C LYS A 3 8.25 -3.32 6.94
N VAL A 4 6.97 -3.65 7.06
CA VAL A 4 6.02 -3.63 5.95
C VAL A 4 5.11 -2.41 6.10
N VAL A 5 4.95 -1.65 5.03
CA VAL A 5 4.05 -0.49 4.96
C VAL A 5 3.13 -0.68 3.77
N VAL A 6 1.83 -0.54 3.99
CA VAL A 6 0.78 -0.69 2.98
C VAL A 6 0.09 0.66 2.82
N TYR A 7 0.24 1.28 1.66
CA TYR A 7 -0.46 2.50 1.32
C TYR A 7 -1.81 2.16 0.69
N THR A 8 -2.88 2.65 1.30
CA THR A 8 -4.27 2.37 0.95
C THR A 8 -5.02 3.66 0.59
N LYS A 9 -6.21 3.53 0.00
CA LYS A 9 -7.12 4.67 -0.20
C LYS A 9 -8.54 4.31 0.25
N THR A 10 -9.27 5.30 0.76
CA THR A 10 -10.67 5.12 1.16
C THR A 10 -11.51 4.66 -0.04
N GLY A 11 -12.35 3.64 0.18
CA GLY A 11 -13.24 3.11 -0.87
C GLY A 11 -12.56 2.22 -1.92
N CYS A 12 -11.30 1.82 -1.73
CA CYS A 12 -10.65 0.88 -2.64
C CYS A 12 -10.82 -0.58 -2.20
N PRO A 13 -11.56 -1.40 -2.95
CA PRO A 13 -11.77 -2.81 -2.60
C PRO A 13 -10.46 -3.61 -2.62
N TYR A 14 -9.55 -3.30 -3.54
CA TYR A 14 -8.24 -3.95 -3.65
C TYR A 14 -7.34 -3.70 -2.44
N CYS A 15 -7.31 -2.47 -1.93
CA CYS A 15 -6.58 -2.15 -0.71
C CYS A 15 -7.08 -2.97 0.48
N ARG A 16 -8.41 -3.08 0.64
CA ARG A 16 -8.99 -3.87 1.74
C ARG A 16 -8.55 -5.34 1.64
N ARG A 17 -8.58 -5.92 0.44
CA ARG A 17 -8.14 -7.30 0.22
C ARG A 17 -6.68 -7.52 0.61
N THR A 18 -5.76 -6.63 0.22
CA THR A 18 -4.34 -6.72 0.62
C THR A 18 -4.15 -6.66 2.13
N VAL A 19 -4.83 -5.72 2.80
CA VAL A 19 -4.80 -5.57 4.27
C VAL A 19 -5.33 -6.84 4.95
N GLU A 20 -6.46 -7.38 4.48
CA GLU A 20 -7.04 -8.61 5.01
C GLU A 20 -6.15 -9.83 4.79
N GLU A 21 -5.53 -9.97 3.61
CA GLU A 21 -4.55 -11.03 3.35
C GLU A 21 -3.35 -10.95 4.30
N PHE A 22 -2.82 -9.75 4.54
CA PHE A 22 -1.65 -9.59 5.42
C PHE A 22 -2.02 -9.88 6.87
N ARG A 23 -3.21 -9.45 7.31
CA ARG A 23 -3.74 -9.81 8.64
C ARG A 23 -3.95 -11.32 8.78
N ALA A 24 -4.52 -11.97 7.77
CA ALA A 24 -4.74 -13.41 7.76
C ALA A 24 -3.42 -14.21 7.79
N GLN A 25 -2.37 -13.68 7.15
CA GLN A 25 -1.02 -14.27 7.18
C GLN A 25 -0.24 -13.94 8.47
N GLY A 26 -0.79 -13.13 9.38
CA GLY A 26 -0.09 -12.70 10.59
C GLY A 26 1.10 -11.77 10.33
N ILE A 27 1.14 -11.13 9.16
CA ILE A 27 2.19 -10.17 8.80
C ILE A 27 1.92 -8.87 9.56
N SER A 28 2.92 -8.38 10.29
CA SER A 28 2.85 -7.04 10.89
C SER A 28 3.15 -5.99 9.83
N PHE A 29 2.21 -5.06 9.62
CA PHE A 29 2.36 -3.95 8.68
C PHE A 29 1.74 -2.66 9.22
N GLU A 30 2.24 -1.55 8.70
CA GLU A 30 1.70 -0.21 8.93
C GLU A 30 0.77 0.16 7.77
N GLU A 31 -0.47 0.55 8.06
CA GLU A 31 -1.43 0.97 7.04
C GLU A 31 -1.48 2.50 6.97
N ILE A 32 -1.18 3.08 5.80
CA ILE A 32 -1.19 4.52 5.57
C ILE A 32 -2.23 4.86 4.51
N ASN A 33 -3.25 5.61 4.89
CA ASN A 33 -4.32 5.99 3.96
C ASN A 33 -3.99 7.30 3.23
N VAL A 34 -3.64 7.20 1.96
CA VAL A 34 -3.25 8.33 1.11
C VAL A 34 -4.43 9.19 0.64
N SER A 35 -5.68 8.79 0.94
CA SER A 35 -6.86 9.64 0.72
C SER A 35 -7.03 10.71 1.78
N ILE A 36 -6.59 10.43 3.01
CA ILE A 36 -6.67 11.38 4.13
C ILE A 36 -5.32 12.07 4.36
N ASP A 37 -4.23 11.44 3.93
CA ASP A 37 -2.87 11.97 4.05
C ASP A 37 -2.31 12.34 2.67
N ALA A 38 -2.42 13.63 2.34
CA ALA A 38 -1.92 14.18 1.09
C ALA A 38 -0.38 14.16 1.02
N GLU A 39 0.31 14.22 2.16
CA GLU A 39 1.76 14.13 2.22
C GLU A 39 2.21 12.70 1.89
N ALA A 40 1.58 11.70 2.49
CA ALA A 40 1.83 10.29 2.16
C ALA A 40 1.55 10.01 0.67
N ARG A 41 0.46 10.56 0.10
CA ARG A 41 0.18 10.44 -1.33
C ARG A 41 1.33 10.99 -2.18
N ARG A 42 1.81 12.18 -1.84
CA ARG A 42 2.89 12.84 -2.57
C ARG A 42 4.21 12.07 -2.41
N PHE A 43 4.52 11.66 -1.19
CA PHE A 43 5.70 10.85 -0.85
C PHE A 43 5.74 9.56 -1.66
N VAL A 44 4.63 8.81 -1.72
CA VAL A 44 4.56 7.55 -2.48
C VAL A 44 4.77 7.80 -3.97
N LYS A 45 4.21 8.88 -4.50
CA LYS A 45 4.40 9.25 -5.91
C LYS A 45 5.84 9.67 -6.22
N GLU A 46 6.44 10.54 -5.41
CA GLU A 46 7.80 11.07 -5.63
C GLU A 46 8.88 10.03 -5.33
N LYS A 47 8.74 9.28 -4.23
CA LYS A 47 9.75 8.32 -3.78
C LYS A 47 9.67 6.98 -4.52
N TYR A 48 8.45 6.51 -4.79
CA TYR A 48 8.22 5.17 -5.33
C TYR A 48 7.71 5.18 -6.77
N GLY A 49 7.44 6.35 -7.36
CA GLY A 49 6.86 6.46 -8.70
C GLY A 49 5.44 5.89 -8.80
N ALA A 50 4.79 5.63 -7.67
CA ALA A 50 3.51 4.95 -7.64
C ALA A 50 2.36 5.95 -7.74
N ASP A 51 1.60 5.87 -8.84
CA ASP A 51 0.39 6.68 -9.06
C ASP A 51 -0.90 5.92 -8.67
N ARG A 52 -0.75 4.63 -8.31
CA ARG A 52 -1.87 3.71 -8.05
C ARG A 52 -1.67 2.99 -6.73
N VAL A 53 -2.77 2.59 -6.10
CA VAL A 53 -2.81 1.83 -4.84
C VAL A 53 -3.59 0.52 -5.05
N PRO A 54 -3.37 -0.53 -4.22
CA PRO A 54 -2.48 -0.60 -3.06
C PRO A 54 -0.98 -0.52 -3.41
N VAL A 55 -0.18 0.12 -2.56
CA VAL A 55 1.29 0.06 -2.66
C VAL A 55 1.84 -0.63 -1.43
N VAL A 56 2.64 -1.68 -1.63
CA VAL A 56 3.29 -2.40 -0.53
C VAL A 56 4.78 -2.11 -0.60
N VAL A 57 5.31 -1.63 0.52
CA VAL A 57 6.73 -1.37 0.73
C VAL A 57 7.22 -2.30 1.83
N ARG A 58 8.28 -3.04 1.55
CA ARG A 58 8.94 -3.93 2.51
C ARG A 58 10.40 -3.53 2.62
N ASP A 59 10.85 -3.26 3.85
CA ASP A 59 12.23 -2.88 4.14
C ASP A 59 12.72 -1.66 3.33
N GLY A 60 11.79 -0.74 3.02
CA GLY A 60 12.06 0.48 2.24
C GLY A 60 11.93 0.31 0.73
N GLU A 61 11.79 -0.93 0.24
CA GLU A 61 11.67 -1.27 -1.18
C GLU A 61 10.22 -1.55 -1.57
N VAL A 62 9.84 -1.13 -2.77
CA VAL A 62 8.49 -1.34 -3.28
C VAL A 62 8.38 -2.77 -3.80
N VAL A 63 7.50 -3.56 -3.21
CA VAL A 63 7.26 -4.95 -3.62
C VAL A 63 5.98 -5.10 -4.44
N GLN A 64 5.07 -4.14 -4.36
CA GLN A 64 3.83 -4.12 -5.13
C GLN A 64 3.34 -2.69 -5.37
N ILE A 65 2.91 -2.39 -6.59
CA ILE A 65 2.15 -1.19 -6.96
C ILE A 65 0.90 -1.63 -7.72
N GLY A 66 -0.28 -1.28 -7.22
CA GLY A 66 -1.55 -1.64 -7.82
C GLY A 66 -2.01 -3.07 -7.52
N ASP A 67 -3.23 -3.39 -7.96
CA ASP A 67 -3.78 -4.73 -7.82
C ASP A 67 -3.05 -5.71 -8.75
N LYS A 68 -2.79 -6.94 -8.25
CA LYS A 68 -2.14 -8.02 -9.01
C LYS A 68 -2.85 -8.33 -10.35
N ASN A 69 -4.09 -7.91 -10.56
CA ASN A 69 -4.84 -8.14 -11.81
C ASN A 69 -4.76 -6.99 -12.83
N GLY A 70 -4.00 -5.91 -12.59
CA GLY A 70 -3.80 -4.85 -13.59
C GLY A 70 -5.06 -4.05 -13.96
N MET A 71 -6.16 -4.20 -13.21
CA MET A 71 -7.40 -3.45 -13.43
C MET A 71 -7.45 -2.20 -12.55
N GLY A 72 -6.77 -1.15 -13.02
CA GLY A 72 -6.83 0.20 -12.46
C GLY A 72 -5.96 1.15 -13.25
#